data_AF-A0A1H6V3F2-F1
#
_entry.id   AF-A0A1H6V3F2-F1
#
_cell.length_a   1.000
_cell.length_b   1.000
_cell.length_c   1.000
_cell.angle_alpha   90.00
_cell.angle_beta   90.00
_cell.angle_gamma   90.00
#
_symmetry.space_group_name_H-M   'P 1'
#
loop_
_entity.id
_entity.type
_entity.pdbx_description
1 polymer ?
#
loop_
_entity_poly.entity_id
_entity_poly.type
_entity_poly.pdbx_seq_one_letter_code
_entity_poly.pdbx_strand_id
1 'polypeptide(L)'
;MTLRAPTFWRILLVATAAFVVTMALLPHPPKVPIEGDKYQHMLAFGTLTILSVTAYPQGSLFRIGERLAFLGAMIEVVQSIPALNRTCDIMDWVADTAVIVTVLMVVALFRRRPSAT
;
A
#
# COMPACT_ATOMS: atom_id res chain seq x y z
N MET A 1 -4.87 17.33 -22.09
CA MET A 1 -4.16 16.05 -21.84
C MET A 1 -5.09 15.14 -21.02
N THR A 2 -6.03 14.47 -21.68
CA THR A 2 -7.00 13.58 -21.02
C THR A 2 -6.32 12.22 -20.80
N LEU A 3 -5.75 12.03 -19.61
CA LEU A 3 -5.26 10.71 -19.20
C LEU A 3 -6.44 9.73 -19.30
N ARG A 4 -6.30 8.68 -20.12
CA ARG A 4 -7.27 7.56 -20.10
C ARG A 4 -7.36 7.10 -18.64
N ALA A 5 -8.56 6.98 -18.09
CA ALA A 5 -8.80 6.63 -16.67
C ALA A 5 -7.77 5.67 -16.04
N PRO A 6 -7.37 4.54 -16.69
CA PRO A 6 -6.31 3.67 -16.15
C PRO A 6 -4.93 4.32 -16.01
N THR A 7 -4.52 5.22 -16.91
CA THR A 7 -3.24 5.94 -16.83
C THR A 7 -3.21 6.91 -15.65
N PHE A 8 -4.32 7.61 -15.40
CA PHE A 8 -4.42 8.50 -14.23
C PHE A 8 -4.21 7.74 -12.92
N TRP A 9 -4.91 6.62 -12.74
CA TRP A 9 -4.77 5.79 -11.53
C TRP A 9 -3.37 5.19 -11.37
N ARG A 10 -2.69 4.83 -12.48
CA ARG A 10 -1.30 4.35 -12.43
C ARG A 10 -0.33 5.45 -12.00
N ILE A 11 -0.50 6.67 -12.51
CA ILE A 11 0.31 7.82 -12.09
C ILE A 11 0.08 8.09 -10.60
N LEU A 12 -1.18 8.09 -10.15
CA LEU A 12 -1.52 8.29 -8.76
C LEU A 12 -0.92 7.19 -7.87
N LEU A 13 -1.03 5.91 -8.27
CA LEU A 13 -0.41 4.78 -7.59
C LEU A 13 1.10 4.97 -7.44
N VAL A 14 1.81 5.31 -8.52
CA VAL A 14 3.27 5.51 -8.49
C VAL A 14 3.63 6.69 -7.59
N ALA A 15 2.90 7.81 -7.69
CA ALA A 15 3.13 8.98 -6.85
C ALA A 15 2.89 8.67 -5.37
N THR A 16 1.80 7.98 -5.04
CA THR A 16 1.51 7.55 -3.66
C THR A 16 2.53 6.54 -3.14
N ALA A 17 2.98 5.59 -3.96
CA ALA A 17 4.03 4.64 -3.57
C ALA A 17 5.35 5.35 -3.28
N ALA A 18 5.76 6.30 -4.13
CA ALA A 18 6.94 7.12 -3.91
C ALA A 18 6.83 7.94 -2.61
N PHE A 19 5.66 8.53 -2.34
CA PHE A 19 5.39 9.25 -1.11
C PHE A 19 5.49 8.35 0.13
N VAL A 20 4.84 7.19 0.12
CA VAL A 20 4.87 6.23 1.24
C VAL A 20 6.28 5.76 1.52
N VAL A 21 7.03 5.36 0.49
CA VAL A 21 8.43 4.94 0.64
C VAL A 21 9.28 6.08 1.19
N THR A 22 9.11 7.30 0.68
CA THR A 22 9.86 8.46 1.20
C THR A 22 9.56 8.70 2.68
N MET A 23 8.28 8.70 3.07
CA MET A 23 7.88 8.91 4.46
C MET A 23 8.39 7.80 5.39
N ALA A 24 8.41 6.55 4.94
CA ALA A 24 8.92 5.42 5.72
C ALA A 24 10.44 5.48 5.93
N LEU A 25 11.18 6.01 4.95
CA LEU A 25 12.64 6.07 4.98
C LEU A 25 13.21 7.38 5.55
N LEU A 26 12.39 8.42 5.70
CA LEU A 26 12.83 9.68 6.34
C LEU A 26 13.16 9.44 7.83
N PRO A 27 14.32 9.91 8.33
CA PRO A 27 14.67 9.77 9.76
C PRO A 27 13.74 10.54 10.69
N HIS A 28 13.27 11.69 10.24
CA HIS A 28 12.34 12.56 10.96
C HIS A 28 11.17 12.89 10.04
N PRO A 29 10.18 11.99 9.91
CA PRO A 29 9.03 12.24 9.06
C PRO A 29 8.23 13.43 9.61
N PRO A 30 7.65 14.26 8.73
CA PRO A 30 6.64 15.24 9.14
C PRO A 30 5.55 14.58 9.98
N LYS A 31 5.10 15.24 11.05
CA LYS A 31 3.98 14.74 11.86
C LYS A 31 2.71 14.75 11.01
N VAL A 32 2.07 13.59 10.91
CA VAL A 32 0.75 13.45 10.32
C VAL A 32 -0.31 13.38 11.43
N PRO A 33 -1.56 13.82 11.18
CA PRO A 33 -2.64 13.81 12.16
C PRO A 33 -3.24 12.40 12.36
N ILE A 34 -2.38 11.39 12.45
CA ILE A 34 -2.73 9.99 12.70
C ILE A 34 -1.78 9.52 13.81
N GLU A 35 -2.34 9.19 14.96
CA GLU A 35 -1.56 8.69 16.10
C GLU A 35 -1.30 7.20 15.93
N GLY A 36 -0.05 6.77 16.16
CA GLY A 36 0.38 5.38 16.09
C GLY A 36 0.96 4.99 14.73
N ASP A 37 2.21 4.57 14.76
CA ASP A 37 2.99 4.15 13.58
C ASP A 37 2.26 3.05 12.79
N LYS A 38 1.75 2.05 13.50
CA LYS A 38 0.94 0.97 12.93
C LYS A 38 -0.28 1.44 12.15
N TYR A 39 -1.00 2.46 12.64
CA TYR A 39 -2.16 3.00 11.91
C TYR A 39 -1.75 3.77 10.65
N GLN A 40 -0.61 4.45 10.68
CA GLN A 40 -0.05 5.12 9.51
C GLN A 40 0.36 4.10 8.44
N HIS A 41 1.02 3.02 8.84
CA HIS A 41 1.38 1.87 8.01
C HIS A 41 0.14 1.23 7.36
N MET A 42 -0.84 0.85 8.18
CA MET A 42 -2.12 0.29 7.72
C MET A 42 -2.84 1.22 6.73
N LEU A 43 -2.87 2.53 6.98
CA LEU A 43 -3.51 3.49 6.07
C LEU A 43 -2.74 3.64 4.76
N ALA A 44 -1.40 3.66 4.82
CA ALA A 44 -0.54 3.72 3.65
C ALA A 44 -0.74 2.50 2.74
N PHE A 45 -0.62 1.29 3.29
CA PHE A 45 -0.76 0.06 2.52
C PHE A 45 -2.20 -0.23 2.09
N GLY A 46 -3.20 0.15 2.90
CA GLY A 46 -4.61 0.13 2.50
C GLY A 46 -4.86 1.02 1.28
N THR A 47 -4.33 2.25 1.29
CA THR A 47 -4.44 3.20 0.17
C THR A 47 -3.75 2.65 -1.08
N LEU A 48 -2.52 2.13 -0.96
CA LEU A 48 -1.81 1.50 -2.07
C LEU A 48 -2.54 0.30 -2.65
N THR A 49 -3.21 -0.50 -1.81
CA THR A 49 -4.02 -1.64 -2.25
C THR A 49 -5.22 -1.17 -3.07
N ILE A 50 -5.95 -0.16 -2.60
CA ILE A 50 -7.10 0.42 -3.32
C ILE A 50 -6.65 1.01 -4.67
N LEU A 51 -5.57 1.80 -4.68
CA LEU A 51 -5.03 2.36 -5.91
C LEU A 51 -4.53 1.29 -6.88
N SER A 52 -3.97 0.20 -6.37
CA SER A 52 -3.51 -0.92 -7.21
C SER A 52 -4.68 -1.62 -7.90
N VAL A 53 -5.78 -1.89 -7.18
CA VAL A 53 -6.94 -2.55 -7.79
C VAL A 53 -7.70 -1.63 -8.75
N THR A 54 -7.67 -0.31 -8.56
CA THR A 54 -8.29 0.66 -9.50
C THR A 54 -7.42 0.92 -10.72
N ALA A 55 -6.09 0.95 -10.56
CA ALA A 55 -5.13 1.08 -11.66
C ALA A 55 -5.07 -0.17 -12.56
N TYR A 56 -5.39 -1.35 -11.99
CA TYR A 56 -5.38 -2.65 -12.66
C TYR A 56 -6.69 -3.42 -12.39
N PRO A 57 -7.82 -2.99 -12.98
CA PRO A 57 -9.13 -3.59 -12.68
C PRO A 57 -9.26 -5.06 -13.11
N GLN A 58 -8.53 -5.47 -14.14
CA GLN A 58 -8.44 -6.87 -14.60
C GLN A 58 -7.20 -7.60 -14.05
N GLY A 59 -6.41 -6.95 -13.19
CA GLY A 59 -5.23 -7.52 -12.59
C GLY A 59 -5.56 -8.62 -11.58
N SER A 60 -4.65 -9.61 -11.47
CA SER A 60 -4.71 -10.65 -10.45
C SER A 60 -4.56 -10.02 -9.06
N LEU A 61 -5.56 -10.23 -8.21
CA LEU A 61 -5.54 -9.76 -6.81
C LEU A 61 -4.38 -10.38 -6.03
N PHE A 62 -4.06 -11.65 -6.31
CA PHE A 62 -2.93 -12.34 -5.68
C PHE A 62 -1.60 -11.63 -5.99
N ARG A 63 -1.35 -11.28 -7.26
CA ARG A 63 -0.13 -10.56 -7.67
C ARG A 63 -0.05 -9.15 -7.06
N ILE A 64 -1.20 -8.48 -6.87
CA ILE A 64 -1.24 -7.19 -6.17
C ILE A 64 -0.82 -7.37 -4.71
N GLY A 65 -1.41 -8.36 -4.02
CA GLY A 65 -1.10 -8.65 -2.63
C GLY A 65 0.36 -9.03 -2.41
N GLU A 66 0.88 -9.97 -3.22
CA GLU A 66 2.28 -10.40 -3.22
C GLU A 66 3.24 -9.20 -3.34
N ARG A 67 3.03 -8.34 -4.34
CA ARG A 67 3.93 -7.20 -4.60
C ARG A 67 3.90 -6.14 -3.51
N LEU A 68 2.73 -5.88 -2.92
CA LEU A 68 2.60 -4.93 -1.82
C LEU A 68 3.19 -5.49 -0.53
N ALA A 69 2.96 -6.77 -0.21
CA ALA A 69 3.58 -7.42 0.94
C ALA A 69 5.10 -7.47 0.81
N PHE A 70 5.61 -7.70 -0.41
CA PHE A 70 7.04 -7.64 -0.70
C PHE A 70 7.60 -6.23 -0.53
N LEU A 71 6.89 -5.19 -0.99
CA LEU A 71 7.28 -3.79 -0.76
C LEU A 71 7.37 -3.47 0.73
N GLY A 72 6.39 -3.90 1.54
CA GLY A 72 6.43 -3.73 3.00
C GLY A 72 7.66 -4.40 3.62
N ALA A 73 7.95 -5.64 3.26
CA ALA A 73 9.15 -6.33 3.74
C ALA A 73 10.44 -5.61 3.35
N MET A 74 10.52 -5.05 2.14
CA MET A 74 11.68 -4.25 1.71
C MET A 74 11.84 -2.97 2.53
N ILE A 75 10.73 -2.29 2.87
CA ILE A 75 10.76 -1.08 3.71
C ILE A 75 11.34 -1.43 5.09
N GLU A 76 10.86 -2.49 5.73
CA GLU A 76 11.37 -2.95 7.03
C GLU A 76 12.87 -3.26 7.00
N VAL A 77 13.30 -3.99 5.96
CA VAL A 77 14.73 -4.31 5.77
C VAL A 77 15.55 -3.03 5.60
N VAL A 78 15.08 -2.05 4.84
CA VAL A 78 15.80 -0.78 4.68
C VAL A 78 15.78 0.04 5.97
N GLN A 79 14.68 0.02 6.74
CA GLN A 79 14.60 0.67 8.05
C GLN A 79 15.55 0.07 9.09
N SER A 80 16.02 -1.17 8.90
CA SER A 80 17.08 -1.76 9.74
C SER A 80 18.45 -1.09 9.59
N ILE A 81 18.64 -0.23 8.58
CA ILE A 81 19.89 0.53 8.37
C ILE A 81 20.02 1.60 9.47
N PRO A 82 21.06 1.54 10.34
CA PRO A 82 21.18 2.44 11.48
C PRO A 82 21.18 3.93 11.13
N ALA A 83 21.69 4.29 9.95
CA ALA A 83 21.74 5.67 9.46
C ALA A 83 20.35 6.31 9.28
N LEU A 84 19.29 5.51 9.17
CA LEU A 84 17.92 6.01 9.01
C LEU A 84 17.24 6.35 10.33
N ASN A 85 17.82 5.99 11.49
CA ASN A 85 17.18 6.16 12.80
C ASN A 85 15.74 5.62 12.84
N ARG A 86 15.48 4.54 12.11
CA ARG A 86 14.22 3.80 12.11
C ARG A 86 14.41 2.45 12.77
N THR A 87 13.30 1.89 13.24
CA THR A 87 13.27 0.58 13.88
C THR A 87 12.61 -0.37 12.91
N CYS A 88 13.29 -1.47 12.56
CA CYS A 88 12.64 -2.56 11.88
C CYS A 88 11.66 -3.25 12.84
N ASP A 89 10.40 -3.34 12.48
CA ASP A 89 9.36 -4.04 13.22
C ASP A 89 8.57 -4.98 12.31
N ILE A 90 8.81 -6.28 12.47
CA ILE A 90 8.08 -7.32 11.76
C ILE A 90 6.56 -7.25 12.01
N MET A 91 6.11 -6.65 13.11
CA MET A 91 4.69 -6.46 13.40
C MET A 91 4.04 -5.37 12.56
N ASP A 92 4.81 -4.45 11.99
CA ASP A 92 4.31 -3.48 11.02
C ASP A 92 4.13 -4.15 9.66
N TRP A 93 5.08 -4.97 9.22
CA TRP A 93 4.90 -5.79 8.01
C TRP A 93 3.68 -6.74 8.11
N VAL A 94 3.46 -7.35 9.28
CA VAL A 94 2.27 -8.20 9.52
C VAL A 94 0.99 -7.37 9.45
N ALA A 95 0.97 -6.16 10.04
CA ALA A 95 -0.18 -5.27 9.99
C ALA A 95 -0.50 -4.81 8.56
N ASP A 96 0.53 -4.46 7.79
CA ASP A 96 0.43 -4.08 6.38
C ASP A 96 -0.17 -5.22 5.55
N THR A 97 0.37 -6.42 5.73
CA THR A 97 -0.12 -7.63 5.04
C THR A 97 -1.58 -7.93 5.41
N ALA A 98 -1.95 -7.78 6.67
CA ALA A 98 -3.33 -7.99 7.12
C ALA A 98 -4.32 -7.01 6.46
N VAL A 99 -3.95 -5.73 6.35
CA VAL A 99 -4.79 -4.72 5.67
C VAL A 99 -4.87 -4.98 4.17
N ILE A 100 -3.75 -5.30 3.51
CA ILE A 100 -3.73 -5.67 2.08
C ILE A 100 -4.71 -6.83 1.82
N VAL A 101 -4.60 -7.92 2.59
CA VAL A 101 -5.49 -9.09 2.46
C VAL A 101 -6.95 -8.70 2.69
N THR A 102 -7.23 -7.91 3.72
CA THR A 102 -8.58 -7.47 4.05
C THR A 102 -9.21 -6.68 2.90
N VAL A 103 -8.50 -5.68 2.36
CA VAL A 103 -8.97 -4.88 1.22
C VAL A 103 -9.17 -5.75 -0.02
N LEU A 104 -8.22 -6.64 -0.33
CA LEU A 104 -8.33 -7.54 -1.48
C LEU A 104 -9.51 -8.52 -1.35
N MET A 105 -9.79 -9.02 -0.15
CA MET A 105 -10.95 -9.87 0.12
C MET A 105 -12.26 -9.12 -0.15
N VAL A 106 -12.37 -7.88 0.33
CA VAL A 106 -13.53 -7.03 0.06
C VAL A 106 -13.71 -6.81 -1.45
N VAL A 107 -12.63 -6.46 -2.15
CA VAL A 107 -12.64 -6.27 -3.62
C VAL A 107 -13.03 -7.56 -4.35
N ALA A 108 -12.51 -8.71 -3.92
CA ALA A 108 -12.85 -10.01 -4.50
C ALA A 108 -14.35 -10.32 -4.35
N LEU A 109 -14.94 -10.03 -3.19
CA LEU A 109 -16.38 -10.20 -2.96
C LEU A 109 -17.22 -9.30 -3.87
N PHE A 110 -16.82 -8.04 -4.07
CA PHE A 110 -17.51 -7.14 -5.00
C PHE A 110 -17.38 -7.57 -6.46
N ARG A 111 -16.20 -8.04 -6.89
CA ARG A 111 -15.98 -8.55 -8.25
C ARG A 111 -16.77 -9.83 -8.56
N ARG A 112 -17.14 -10.59 -7.53
CA ARG A 112 -17.91 -11.84 -7.66
C ARG A 112 -19.42 -11.64 -7.74
N ARG A 113 -19.95 -10.45 -7.42
CA ARG A 113 -21.39 -10.20 -7.54
C ARG A 113 -21.77 -10.24 -9.03
N PRO A 114 -22.63 -11.18 -9.47
CA PRO A 114 -23.18 -11.13 -10.81
C PRO A 114 -23.91 -9.80 -10.96
N SER A 115 -23.67 -9.08 -12.05
CA SER A 115 -24.53 -7.95 -12.41
C SER A 115 -25.95 -8.47 -12.46
N ALA A 116 -26.81 -8.05 -11.52
CA ALA A 116 -28.23 -8.32 -11.59
C ALA A 116 -28.73 -7.63 -12.87
N THR A 117 -29.02 -8.44 -13.88
CA THR A 117 -29.66 -8.04 -15.14
C THR A 117 -31.07 -7.56 -14.90
#